data_AF-A0A928VFS2-F1
#
_entry.id   AF-A0A928VFS2-F1
#
_cell.length_a   1.000
_cell.length_b   1.000
_cell.length_c   1.000
_cell.angle_alpha   90.00
_cell.angle_beta   90.00
_cell.angle_gamma   90.00
#
_symmetry.space_group_name_H-M   'P 1'
#
loop_
_entity.id
_entity.type
_entity.pdbx_description
1 polymer ?
#
loop_
_entity_poly.entity_id
_entity_poly.type
_entity_poly.pdbx_seq_one_letter_code
_entity_poly.pdbx_strand_id
1 'polypeptide(L)'
;MADLEQTLIETVRSLSPTHQEAVLSFARSLSNNIDRIEPLPLSLSLQQIAKLPIQERDRLLAPYIAAMAEDFQTDPELTEFSVLDTEDWED
;
A
#
# COMPACT_ATOMS: atom_id res chain seq x y z
N MET A 1 -25.16 -18.25 -6.52
CA MET A 1 -23.84 -17.66 -6.75
C MET A 1 -22.84 -18.58 -6.09
N ALA A 2 -21.84 -19.07 -6.84
CA ALA A 2 -20.80 -19.91 -6.25
C ALA A 2 -19.97 -19.07 -5.28
N ASP A 3 -19.70 -19.63 -4.11
CA ASP A 3 -18.85 -19.01 -3.11
C ASP A 3 -17.39 -18.97 -3.63
N LEU A 4 -16.75 -17.82 -3.49
CA LEU A 4 -15.41 -17.57 -4.05
C LEU A 4 -14.38 -18.49 -3.38
N GLU A 5 -14.50 -18.70 -2.07
CA GLU A 5 -13.62 -19.60 -1.32
C GLU A 5 -13.74 -21.04 -1.82
N GLN A 6 -14.97 -21.50 -2.03
CA GLN A 6 -15.25 -22.83 -2.55
C GLN A 6 -14.65 -23.03 -3.96
N THR A 7 -14.78 -22.00 -4.81
CA THR A 7 -14.23 -22.00 -6.18
C THR A 7 -12.70 -22.06 -6.17
N LEU A 8 -12.05 -21.33 -5.26
CA LEU A 8 -10.60 -21.35 -5.10
C LEU A 8 -10.10 -22.71 -4.60
N ILE A 9 -10.79 -23.31 -3.63
CA ILE A 9 -10.43 -24.62 -3.08
C ILE A 9 -10.55 -25.71 -4.16
N GLU A 10 -11.62 -25.70 -4.95
CA GLU A 10 -11.80 -26.65 -6.05
C GLU A 10 -10.73 -26.48 -7.13
N THR A 11 -10.41 -25.23 -7.48
CA THR A 11 -9.36 -24.92 -8.45
C THR A 11 -8.00 -25.45 -7.98
N VAL A 12 -7.61 -25.19 -6.73
CA VAL A 12 -6.33 -25.67 -6.17
C VAL A 12 -6.28 -27.20 -6.13
N ARG A 13 -7.38 -27.87 -5.78
CA ARG A 13 -7.46 -29.34 -5.81
C ARG A 13 -7.34 -29.94 -7.21
N SER A 14 -7.75 -29.21 -8.24
CA SER A 14 -7.66 -29.66 -9.65
C SER A 14 -6.23 -29.56 -10.24
N LEU A 15 -5.32 -28.84 -9.57
CA LEU A 15 -3.93 -28.68 -10.01
C LEU A 15 -3.09 -29.93 -9.75
N SER A 16 -1.98 -30.07 -10.49
CA SER A 16 -1.01 -31.14 -10.24
C SER A 16 -0.25 -30.92 -8.92
N PRO A 17 0.34 -31.96 -8.31
CA PRO A 17 1.01 -31.85 -7.01
C PRO A 17 2.09 -30.76 -6.95
N THR A 18 2.86 -30.61 -8.02
CA THR A 18 3.89 -29.57 -8.14
C THR A 18 3.31 -28.16 -8.08
N HIS A 19 2.17 -27.94 -8.74
CA HIS A 19 1.50 -26.64 -8.74
C HIS A 19 0.78 -26.37 -7.41
N GLN A 20 0.28 -27.41 -6.73
CA GLN A 20 -0.26 -27.26 -5.38
C GLN A 20 0.81 -26.77 -4.40
N GLU A 21 2.01 -27.35 -4.43
CA GLU A 21 3.12 -26.88 -3.58
C GLU A 21 3.56 -25.46 -3.97
N ALA A 22 3.56 -25.11 -5.26
CA ALA A 22 3.84 -23.75 -5.71
C ALA A 22 2.84 -22.74 -5.13
N VAL A 23 1.54 -23.04 -5.14
CA VAL A 23 0.52 -22.19 -4.53
C VAL A 23 0.72 -22.08 -3.01
N LEU A 24 1.02 -23.19 -2.33
CA LEU A 24 1.27 -23.18 -0.88
C LEU A 24 2.52 -22.38 -0.50
N SER A 25 3.60 -22.53 -1.24
CA SER A 25 4.84 -21.76 -1.03
C SER A 25 4.65 -20.27 -1.28
N PHE A 26 3.89 -19.89 -2.33
CA PHE A 26 3.51 -18.52 -2.59
C PHE A 26 2.63 -17.94 -1.46
N ALA A 27 1.62 -18.68 -1.00
CA ALA A 27 0.76 -18.24 0.10
C ALA A 27 1.55 -18.04 1.41
N ARG A 28 2.49 -18.94 1.71
CA ARG A 28 3.42 -18.77 2.85
C ARG A 28 4.33 -17.56 2.67
N SER A 29 4.83 -17.31 1.46
CA SER A 29 5.64 -16.13 1.14
C SER A 29 4.85 -14.84 1.36
N LEU A 30 3.58 -14.80 0.92
CA LEU A 30 2.68 -13.66 1.18
C LEU A 30 2.50 -13.44 2.68
N SER A 31 2.16 -14.49 3.45
CA SER A 31 1.98 -14.37 4.91
C SER A 31 3.22 -13.81 5.60
N ASN A 32 4.41 -14.33 5.27
CA ASN A 32 5.67 -13.88 5.85
C ASN A 32 6.05 -12.45 5.43
N ASN A 33 5.61 -12.00 4.26
CA ASN A 33 5.83 -10.62 3.80
C ASN A 33 4.82 -9.66 4.42
N ILE A 34 3.59 -10.08 4.69
CA ILE A 34 2.59 -9.26 5.40
C ILE A 34 3.06 -8.94 6.82
N ASP A 35 3.68 -9.89 7.52
CA ASP A 35 4.26 -9.66 8.86
C ASP A 35 5.48 -8.72 8.86
N ARG A 36 6.08 -8.47 7.68
CA ARG A 36 7.22 -7.55 7.48
C ARG A 36 6.80 -6.16 7.02
N ILE A 37 5.56 -6.00 6.58
CA ILE A 37 4.97 -4.68 6.42
C ILE A 37 4.69 -4.23 7.85
N GLU A 38 5.61 -3.48 8.43
CA GLU A 38 5.35 -2.79 9.69
C GLU A 38 4.05 -2.02 9.47
N PRO A 39 2.95 -2.37 10.18
CA PRO A 39 1.68 -1.74 9.92
C PRO A 39 1.88 -0.26 10.16
N LEU A 40 1.63 0.57 9.14
CA LEU A 40 1.51 2.01 9.35
C LEU A 40 0.61 2.17 10.58
N PRO A 41 1.05 2.83 11.67
CA PRO A 41 0.29 2.94 12.91
C PRO A 41 -1.03 3.72 12.79
N LEU A 42 -1.56 3.89 11.57
CA LEU A 42 -2.84 4.49 11.27
C LEU A 42 -3.90 3.39 11.27
N SER A 43 -4.70 3.36 12.34
CA SER A 43 -5.91 2.51 12.43
C SER A 43 -7.02 2.90 11.45
N LEU A 44 -6.83 3.98 10.70
CA LEU A 44 -7.77 4.55 9.75
C LEU A 44 -7.17 4.55 8.34
N SER A 45 -7.98 4.24 7.34
CA SER A 45 -7.61 4.46 5.93
C SER A 45 -7.42 5.95 5.64
N LEU A 46 -6.63 6.27 4.61
CA LEU A 46 -6.43 7.65 4.16
C LEU A 46 -7.76 8.35 3.81
N GLN A 47 -8.72 7.63 3.22
CA GLN A 47 -10.06 8.16 2.93
C GLN A 47 -10.83 8.52 4.20
N GLN A 48 -10.66 7.76 5.28
CA GLN A 48 -11.26 8.05 6.58
C GLN A 48 -10.58 9.25 7.25
N ILE A 49 -9.24 9.33 7.17
CA ILE A 49 -8.47 10.46 7.69
C ILE A 49 -8.86 11.76 6.99
N ALA A 50 -9.02 11.75 5.65
CA ALA A 50 -9.36 12.94 4.88
C ALA A 50 -10.70 13.58 5.30
N LYS A 51 -11.64 12.78 5.84
CA LYS A 51 -12.95 13.22 6.34
C LYS A 51 -12.91 13.86 7.73
N LEU A 52 -11.80 13.75 8.45
CA LEU A 52 -11.66 14.35 9.79
C LEU A 52 -11.43 15.86 9.71
N PRO A 53 -11.74 16.62 10.78
CA PRO A 53 -11.33 18.01 10.92
C PRO A 53 -9.81 18.18 10.78
N ILE A 54 -9.38 19.33 10.25
CA ILE A 54 -7.95 19.64 9.98
C ILE A 54 -7.06 19.31 11.17
N GLN A 55 -7.44 19.73 12.38
CA GLN A 55 -6.65 19.53 13.60
C GLN A 55 -6.43 18.04 13.93
N GLU A 56 -7.42 17.19 13.68
CA GLU A 56 -7.33 15.76 13.93
C GLU A 56 -6.47 15.07 12.86
N ARG A 57 -6.58 15.51 11.60
CA ARG A 57 -5.69 15.05 10.52
C ARG A 57 -4.24 15.37 10.84
N ASP A 58 -3.95 16.62 11.19
CA ASP A 58 -2.60 17.07 11.50
C ASP A 58 -2.02 16.29 12.68
N ARG A 59 -2.81 16.05 13.73
CA ARG A 59 -2.39 15.23 14.87
C ARG A 59 -2.03 13.80 14.47
N LEU A 60 -2.83 13.17 13.60
CA LEU A 60 -2.61 11.80 13.15
C LEU A 60 -1.41 11.69 12.20
N LEU A 61 -1.21 12.69 11.34
CA LEU A 61 -0.15 12.70 10.33
C LEU A 61 1.19 13.23 10.86
N ALA A 62 1.18 14.01 11.96
CA ALA A 62 2.37 14.65 12.53
C ALA A 62 3.59 13.71 12.70
N PRO A 63 3.44 12.46 13.19
CA PRO A 63 4.59 11.56 13.35
C PRO A 63 5.27 11.19 12.04
N TYR A 64 4.58 11.30 10.90
CA TYR A 64 5.07 10.90 9.58
C TYR A 64 5.66 12.05 8.78
N ILE A 65 5.45 13.31 9.21
CA ILE A 65 5.91 14.49 8.46
C ILE A 65 7.42 14.49 8.29
N ALA A 66 8.18 14.11 9.33
CA ALA A 66 9.64 14.10 9.27
C ALA A 66 10.18 13.05 8.30
N ALA A 67 9.63 11.82 8.35
CA ALA A 67 9.99 10.75 7.43
C ALA A 67 9.62 11.12 5.99
N MET A 68 8.41 11.63 5.77
CA MET A 68 7.98 12.12 4.46
C MET A 68 8.93 13.22 3.93
N ALA A 69 9.36 14.17 4.78
CA ALA A 69 10.30 15.21 4.36
C ALA A 69 11.68 14.66 3.97
N GLU A 70 12.11 13.54 4.57
CA GLU A 70 13.34 12.82 4.18
C GLU A 70 13.16 12.06 2.86
N ASP A 71 12.01 11.43 2.65
CA ASP A 71 11.66 10.77 1.39
C ASP A 71 11.71 11.77 0.22
N PHE A 72 11.11 12.96 0.37
CA PHE A 72 11.17 14.02 -0.65
C PHE A 72 12.59 14.56 -0.92
N GLN A 73 13.54 14.39 -0.01
CA GLN A 73 14.94 14.81 -0.22
C GLN A 73 15.78 13.75 -0.91
N THR A 74 15.40 12.48 -0.75
CA THR A 74 16.23 11.33 -1.14
C THR A 74 15.67 10.59 -2.35
N ASP A 75 14.36 10.73 -2.60
CA ASP A 75 13.67 10.15 -3.73
C ASP A 75 13.38 11.22 -4.81
N PRO A 76 14.16 11.26 -5.91
CA PRO A 76 13.94 12.22 -6.97
C PRO A 76 12.58 12.06 -7.65
N GLU A 77 11.98 10.86 -7.67
CA GLU A 77 10.67 10.61 -8.29
C GLU A 77 9.56 11.41 -7.59
N LEU A 78 9.69 11.62 -6.27
CA LEU A 78 8.74 12.43 -5.48
C LEU A 78 8.86 13.93 -5.74
N THR A 79 9.93 14.37 -6.39
CA THR A 79 10.17 15.79 -6.73
C THR A 79 10.04 16.08 -8.22
N GLU A 80 9.69 15.09 -9.06
CA GLU A 80 9.58 15.23 -10.52
C GLU A 80 8.59 16.31 -10.98
N PHE A 81 7.57 16.59 -10.18
CA PHE A 81 6.62 17.68 -10.48
C PHE A 81 7.20 19.08 -10.25
N SER A 82 8.29 19.20 -9.49
CA SER A 82 8.98 20.48 -9.24
C SER A 82 9.77 20.98 -10.46
N VAL A 83 9.99 20.11 -11.46
CA VAL A 83 10.70 20.43 -12.71
C VAL A 83 9.77 21.08 -13.74
N LEU A 84 8.45 21.03 -13.54
CA LEU A 84 7.45 21.50 -14.51
C LEU A 84 7.01 22.97 -14.32
N ASP A 85 7.55 23.71 -13.35
CA ASP A 85 6.98 24.99 -12.91
C ASP A 85 7.93 26.19 -13.07
N THR A 86 8.52 26.36 -14.27
CA THR A 86 9.10 27.66 -14.66
C THR A 86 8.80 28.11 -16.08
N GLU A 87 8.06 27.36 -16.90
CA GLU A 87 7.81 27.74 -18.29
C GLU A 87 6.30 27.88 -18.56
N ASP A 88 5.87 29.14 -18.63
CA ASP A 88 4.68 29.60 -19.38
C ASP A 88 3.28 29.45 -18.75
N TRP A 89 3.07 30.07 -17.58
CA TRP A 89 1.73 30.47 -17.13
C TRP A 89 1.47 31.99 -17.26
N GLU A 90 2.01 32.63 -18.32
CA GLU A 90 1.65 34.01 -18.72
C GLU A 90 1.05 34.02 -20.12
N ASP A 91 -0.29 33.99 -20.20
CA ASP A 91 -1.10 34.49 -21.33
C ASP A 91 -2.31 35.27 -20.78
#